data_AF-V7FIY8-F1
#
_entry.id   AF-V7FIY8-F1
#
_cell.length_a   1.000
_cell.length_b   1.000
_cell.length_c   1.000
_cell.angle_alpha   90.00
_cell.angle_beta   90.00
_cell.angle_gamma   90.00
#
_symmetry.space_group_name_H-M   'P 1'
#
loop_
_entity.id
_entity.type
_entity.pdbx_description
1 polymer ?
#
loop_
_entity_poly.entity_id
_entity_poly.type
_entity_poly.pdbx_seq_one_letter_code
_entity_poly.pdbx_strand_id
1 'polypeptide(L)'
;MTVAVAQIAVIDDSNLDKRQEDEQHSTKSDEAKKDETDRKKSVVCTYSNKYRSQMFRRSPADALQRDAGNVKLIRYYAQKYGVPEGLALSVAYQESRFDTCAGSHTGVKASCS
;
A
#
# COMPACT_ATOMS: atom_id res chain seq x y z
N MET A 1 -31.76 -10.78 -52.56
CA MET A 1 -31.18 -9.59 -51.93
C MET A 1 -31.91 -9.35 -50.62
N THR A 2 -31.30 -9.73 -49.51
CA THR A 2 -31.85 -9.49 -48.16
C THR A 2 -31.12 -8.31 -47.53
N VAL A 3 -31.88 -7.28 -47.18
CA VAL A 3 -31.40 -6.07 -46.50
C VAL A 3 -31.23 -6.41 -45.02
N ALA A 4 -30.01 -6.30 -44.50
CA ALA A 4 -29.73 -6.40 -43.08
C ALA A 4 -30.06 -5.05 -42.41
N VAL A 5 -31.06 -5.03 -41.54
CA VAL A 5 -31.44 -3.86 -40.74
C VAL A 5 -30.47 -3.74 -39.57
N ALA A 6 -29.76 -2.61 -39.49
CA ALA A 6 -28.90 -2.28 -38.35
C ALA A 6 -29.73 -2.19 -37.07
N GLN A 7 -29.30 -2.89 -36.02
CA GLN A 7 -29.92 -2.86 -34.71
C GLN A 7 -29.69 -1.47 -34.08
N ILE A 8 -30.79 -0.78 -33.81
CA ILE A 8 -30.85 0.50 -33.12
C ILE A 8 -30.27 0.29 -31.70
N ALA A 9 -29.28 1.10 -31.31
CA ALA A 9 -28.79 1.13 -29.94
C ALA A 9 -29.93 1.59 -29.02
N VAL A 10 -30.50 0.66 -28.27
CA VAL A 10 -31.48 0.96 -27.22
C VAL A 10 -30.71 1.69 -26.11
N ILE A 11 -30.89 3.01 -26.05
CA ILE A 11 -30.44 3.80 -24.90
C ILE A 11 -31.43 3.50 -23.79
N ASP A 12 -31.02 2.62 -22.88
CA ASP A 12 -31.74 2.34 -21.64
C ASP A 12 -31.39 3.47 -20.65
N ASP A 13 -32.36 4.35 -20.37
CA ASP A 13 -32.19 5.52 -19.49
C ASP A 13 -31.66 5.13 -18.10
N SER A 14 -31.90 3.90 -17.65
CA SER A 14 -31.37 3.38 -16.37
C SER A 14 -29.84 3.25 -16.33
N ASN A 15 -29.19 3.18 -17.49
CA ASN A 15 -27.73 3.12 -17.61
C ASN A 15 -27.10 4.52 -17.66
N LEU A 16 -27.86 5.54 -18.07
CA LEU A 16 -27.41 6.94 -18.06
C LEU A 16 -27.25 7.46 -16.63
N ASP A 17 -28.19 7.13 -15.73
CA ASP A 17 -28.12 7.50 -14.31
C ASP A 17 -26.92 6.85 -13.62
N LYS A 18 -26.72 5.54 -13.81
CA LYS A 18 -25.57 4.81 -13.24
C LYS A 18 -24.23 5.34 -13.75
N ARG A 19 -24.14 5.69 -15.04
CA ARG A 19 -22.92 6.30 -15.60
C ARG A 19 -22.65 7.68 -15.00
N GLN A 20 -23.67 8.50 -14.76
CA GLN A 20 -23.47 9.79 -14.12
C GLN A 20 -23.03 9.65 -12.66
N GLU A 21 -23.58 8.67 -11.92
CA GLU A 21 -23.14 8.34 -10.57
C GLU A 21 -21.70 7.84 -10.54
N ASP A 22 -21.32 6.94 -11.46
CA ASP A 22 -19.97 6.40 -11.58
C ASP A 22 -18.94 7.50 -11.95
N GLU A 23 -19.26 8.39 -12.88
CA GLU A 23 -18.40 9.53 -13.25
C GLU A 23 -18.24 10.53 -12.09
N GLN A 24 -19.31 10.80 -11.33
CA GLN A 24 -19.25 11.63 -10.13
C GLN A 24 -18.42 10.99 -9.01
N HIS A 25 -18.48 9.66 -8.87
CA HIS A 25 -17.63 8.94 -7.92
C HIS A 25 -16.17 8.84 -8.38
N SER A 26 -15.92 8.72 -9.69
CA SER A 26 -14.57 8.70 -10.25
C SER A 26 -13.87 10.05 -10.10
N THR A 27 -14.55 11.15 -10.41
CA THR A 27 -14.01 12.51 -10.25
C THR A 27 -13.68 12.84 -8.79
N LYS A 28 -14.58 12.50 -7.85
CA LYS A 28 -14.31 12.61 -6.40
C LYS A 28 -13.15 11.73 -5.95
N SER A 29 -13.01 10.53 -6.53
CA SER A 29 -11.88 9.63 -6.25
C SER A 29 -10.56 10.18 -6.79
N ASP A 30 -10.56 10.84 -7.94
CA ASP A 30 -9.36 11.41 -8.54
C ASP A 30 -8.90 12.70 -7.84
N GLU A 31 -9.84 13.50 -7.32
CA GLU A 31 -9.53 14.62 -6.42
C GLU A 31 -8.94 14.14 -5.09
N ALA A 32 -9.51 13.09 -4.49
CA ALA A 32 -8.96 12.47 -3.28
C ALA A 32 -7.57 11.87 -3.51
N LYS A 33 -7.34 11.22 -4.67
CA LYS A 33 -6.01 10.70 -5.05
C LYS A 33 -4.98 11.81 -5.24
N LYS A 34 -5.36 12.98 -5.79
CA LYS A 34 -4.45 14.12 -5.95
C LYS A 34 -4.01 14.68 -4.59
N ASP A 35 -4.94 14.90 -3.66
CA ASP A 35 -4.61 15.38 -2.30
C ASP A 35 -3.76 14.36 -1.51
N GLU A 36 -3.97 13.05 -1.76
CA GLU A 36 -3.13 11.98 -1.20
C GLU A 36 -1.72 11.94 -1.83
N THR A 37 -1.58 12.29 -3.11
CA THR A 37 -0.31 12.28 -3.85
C THR A 37 0.58 13.46 -3.45
N ASP A 38 0.01 14.66 -3.27
CA ASP A 38 0.77 15.86 -2.91
C ASP A 38 1.30 15.84 -1.46
N ARG A 39 0.66 15.08 -0.57
CA ARG A 39 1.10 14.93 0.84
C ARG A 39 2.09 13.80 1.10
N LYS A 40 2.25 12.86 0.17
CA LYS A 40 3.25 11.80 0.31
C LYS A 40 4.59 12.28 -0.25
N LYS A 41 5.51 12.67 0.63
CA LYS A 41 6.94 12.66 0.28
C LYS A 41 7.26 11.24 -0.21
N SER A 42 7.39 11.05 -1.52
CA SER A 42 7.79 9.76 -2.06
C SER A 42 9.16 9.43 -1.48
N VAL A 43 9.19 8.48 -0.53
CA VAL A 43 10.45 7.99 0.00
C VAL A 43 11.06 7.15 -1.10
N VAL A 44 12.12 7.67 -1.73
CA VAL A 44 12.85 6.93 -2.76
C VAL A 44 13.65 5.84 -2.06
N CYS A 45 13.17 4.61 -2.18
CA CYS A 45 13.80 3.42 -1.61
C CYS A 45 14.97 2.90 -2.48
N THR A 46 15.99 3.73 -2.68
CA THR A 46 17.23 3.32 -3.38
C THR A 46 18.30 2.94 -2.39
N TYR A 47 18.59 1.64 -2.29
CA TYR A 47 19.59 1.12 -1.36
C TYR A 47 20.91 0.78 -2.04
N SER A 48 22.00 1.26 -1.46
CA SER A 48 23.33 0.76 -1.81
C SER A 48 23.47 -0.73 -1.42
N ASN A 49 24.27 -1.48 -2.16
CA ASN A 49 24.59 -2.88 -1.79
C ASN A 49 25.20 -2.99 -0.38
N LYS A 50 25.94 -1.96 0.05
CA LYS A 50 26.47 -1.84 1.41
C LYS A 50 25.36 -1.74 2.45
N TYR A 51 24.33 -0.93 2.20
CA TYR A 51 23.18 -0.81 3.11
C TYR A 51 22.44 -2.15 3.23
N ARG A 52 22.15 -2.79 2.09
CA ARG A 52 21.46 -4.09 2.06
C ARG A 52 22.25 -5.13 2.86
N SER A 53 23.54 -5.29 2.60
CA SER A 53 24.37 -6.30 3.27
C SER A 53 24.47 -6.06 4.78
N GLN A 54 24.53 -4.81 5.23
CA GLN A 54 24.46 -4.50 6.67
C GLN A 54 23.13 -4.93 7.27
N MET A 55 22.03 -4.72 6.56
CA MET A 55 20.70 -5.06 7.05
C MET A 55 20.56 -6.58 7.28
N PHE A 56 21.09 -7.41 6.38
CA PHE A 56 21.05 -8.87 6.52
C PHE A 56 21.91 -9.43 7.67
N ARG A 57 22.89 -8.66 8.17
CA ARG A 57 23.87 -9.11 9.18
C ARG A 57 23.54 -8.67 10.60
N ARG A 58 22.51 -7.84 10.79
CA ARG A 58 22.14 -7.31 12.12
C ARG A 58 21.50 -8.38 12.99
N SER A 59 21.71 -8.25 14.29
CA SER A 59 20.92 -8.99 15.27
C SER A 59 19.52 -8.37 15.42
N PRO A 60 18.53 -9.13 15.91
CA PRO A 60 17.22 -8.57 16.26
C PRO A 60 17.30 -7.39 17.22
N ALA A 61 18.23 -7.45 18.19
CA ALA A 61 18.43 -6.37 19.15
C ALA A 61 18.92 -5.07 18.49
N ASP A 62 19.85 -5.17 17.54
CA ASP A 62 20.36 -3.99 16.81
C ASP A 62 19.28 -3.36 15.93
N ALA A 63 18.44 -4.19 15.31
CA ALA A 63 17.34 -3.71 14.46
C ALA A 63 16.26 -2.99 15.29
N LEU A 64 15.98 -3.47 16.51
CA LEU A 64 15.05 -2.79 17.42
C LEU A 64 15.50 -1.37 17.80
N GLN A 65 16.81 -1.17 17.95
CA GLN A 65 17.37 0.15 18.30
C GLN A 65 17.40 1.10 17.11
N ARG A 66 17.85 0.61 15.95
CA ARG A 66 18.02 1.44 14.75
C ARG A 66 16.70 1.93 14.19
N ASP A 67 15.71 1.04 14.15
CA ASP A 67 14.41 1.30 13.53
C ASP A 67 13.33 1.53 14.59
N ALA A 68 13.72 2.13 15.74
CA ALA A 68 12.89 2.33 16.92
C ALA A 68 11.56 3.06 16.63
N GLY A 69 11.55 3.96 15.64
CA GLY A 69 10.33 4.63 15.18
C GLY A 69 9.29 3.65 14.61
N ASN A 70 9.73 2.74 13.74
CA ASN A 70 8.88 1.71 13.14
C ASN A 70 8.45 0.68 14.20
N VAL A 71 9.36 0.31 15.10
CA VAL A 71 9.07 -0.59 16.24
C VAL A 71 7.97 0.00 17.14
N LYS A 72 8.03 1.30 17.43
CA LYS A 72 6.99 1.97 18.23
C LYS A 72 5.62 1.90 17.54
N LEU A 73 5.59 2.06 16.22
CA LEU A 73 4.36 1.95 15.43
C LEU A 73 3.80 0.52 15.47
N ILE A 74 4.66 -0.49 15.31
CA ILE A 74 4.26 -1.91 15.39
C ILE A 74 3.68 -2.23 16.77
N ARG A 75 4.34 -1.80 17.85
CA ARG A 75 3.84 -2.01 19.23
C ARG A 75 2.49 -1.34 19.44
N TYR A 76 2.33 -0.09 18.99
CA TYR A 76 1.07 0.64 19.10
C TYR A 76 -0.09 -0.13 18.44
N TYR A 77 0.10 -0.61 17.22
CA TYR A 77 -0.94 -1.37 16.53
C TYR A 77 -1.13 -2.78 17.09
N ALA A 78 -0.08 -3.43 17.56
CA ALA A 78 -0.19 -4.71 18.25
C ALA A 78 -1.09 -4.59 19.49
N GLN A 79 -0.86 -3.58 20.32
CA GLN A 79 -1.71 -3.28 21.48
C GLN A 79 -3.15 -2.94 21.07
N LYS A 80 -3.32 -2.09 20.05
CA LYS A 80 -4.65 -1.68 19.56
C LYS A 80 -5.51 -2.85 19.09
N TYR A 81 -4.91 -3.86 18.47
CA TYR A 81 -5.61 -5.03 17.94
C TYR A 81 -5.51 -6.28 18.82
N GLY A 82 -4.95 -6.16 20.03
CA GLY A 82 -4.82 -7.28 20.97
C GLY A 82 -3.86 -8.38 20.50
N VAL A 83 -2.89 -8.05 19.63
CA VAL A 83 -1.85 -8.96 19.17
C VAL A 83 -0.66 -8.91 20.13
N PRO A 84 -0.09 -10.05 20.56
CA PRO A 84 1.12 -10.05 21.39
C PRO A 84 2.27 -9.30 20.71
N GLU A 85 2.86 -8.32 21.38
CA GLU A 85 3.94 -7.50 20.82
C GLU A 85 5.13 -8.34 20.35
N GLY A 86 5.49 -9.37 21.10
CA GLY A 86 6.57 -10.29 20.73
C GLY A 86 6.32 -10.96 19.37
N LEU A 87 5.07 -11.38 19.11
CA LEU A 87 4.68 -11.99 17.85
C LEU A 87 4.71 -10.97 16.70
N ALA A 88 4.15 -9.78 16.93
CA ALA A 88 4.13 -8.72 15.92
C ALA A 88 5.57 -8.28 15.55
N LEU A 89 6.45 -8.15 16.54
CA LEU A 89 7.85 -7.80 16.32
C LEU A 89 8.64 -8.92 15.66
N SER A 90 8.40 -10.19 16.00
CA SER A 90 9.10 -11.31 15.37
C SER A 90 8.74 -11.44 13.88
N VAL A 91 7.45 -11.28 13.53
CA VAL A 91 7.00 -11.31 12.13
C VAL A 91 7.58 -10.12 11.38
N ALA A 92 7.45 -8.90 11.90
CA ALA A 92 7.99 -7.71 11.25
C ALA A 92 9.52 -7.79 11.06
N TYR A 93 10.25 -8.37 12.01
CA TYR A 93 11.69 -8.59 11.85
C TYR A 93 12.00 -9.59 10.73
N GLN A 94 11.24 -10.68 10.63
CA GLN A 94 11.45 -11.73 9.64
C GLN A 94 11.13 -11.27 8.21
N GLU A 95 10.07 -10.47 8.06
CA GLU A 95 9.57 -10.02 6.76
C GLU A 95 10.37 -8.83 6.21
N SER A 96 10.72 -7.86 7.07
CA SER A 96 11.32 -6.60 6.62
C SER A 96 12.52 -6.15 7.41
N ARG A 97 12.88 -6.82 8.52
CA ARG A 97 13.84 -6.31 9.51
C ARG A 97 13.50 -4.89 9.97
N PHE A 98 12.21 -4.57 10.06
CA PHE A 98 11.68 -3.24 10.36
C PHE A 98 11.98 -2.16 9.31
N ASP A 99 12.42 -2.53 8.10
CA ASP A 99 12.57 -1.62 6.96
C ASP A 99 11.21 -1.24 6.39
N THR A 100 10.90 0.05 6.26
CA THR A 100 9.69 0.52 5.57
C THR A 100 9.80 0.43 4.04
N CYS A 101 11.01 0.28 3.52
CA CYS A 101 11.29 0.12 2.09
C CYS A 101 11.50 -1.35 1.67
N ALA A 102 11.36 -2.32 2.57
CA ALA A 102 11.41 -3.72 2.18
C ALA A 102 10.19 -4.09 1.34
N GLY A 103 10.43 -4.88 0.30
CA GLY A 103 9.39 -5.45 -0.55
C GLY A 103 9.78 -6.84 -1.03
N SER A 104 8.79 -7.71 -1.20
CA SER A 104 8.96 -9.05 -1.75
C SER A 104 8.86 -9.05 -3.28
N HIS A 105 9.38 -10.10 -3.89
CA HIS A 105 9.22 -10.35 -5.33
C HIS A 105 7.77 -10.65 -5.73
N THR A 106 6.92 -10.98 -4.75
CA THR A 106 5.48 -11.25 -4.93
C THR A 106 4.60 -10.02 -4.71
N GLY A 107 5.19 -8.85 -4.48
CA GLY A 107 4.47 -7.57 -4.36
C GLY A 107 4.05 -7.19 -2.94
N VAL A 108 4.43 -7.96 -1.92
CA VAL A 108 4.23 -7.58 -0.50
C VAL A 108 5.17 -6.42 -0.19
N LYS A 109 4.66 -5.34 0.41
CA LYS A 109 5.45 -4.21 0.88
C LYS A 109 5.42 -4.15 2.40
N ALA A 110 6.54 -3.78 3.00
CA ALA A 110 6.56 -3.42 4.40
C ALA A 110 5.70 -2.16 4.65
N SER A 111 5.38 -1.92 5.93
CA SER A 111 4.56 -0.77 6.33
C SER A 111 5.15 0.53 5.79
N CYS A 112 4.43 1.20 4.89
CA CYS A 112 4.79 2.52 4.40
C CYS A 112 4.62 3.54 5.52
N SER A 113 5.66 4.33 5.78
CA SER A 113 5.56 5.56 6.56
C SER A 113 5.26 6.75 5.67
#